data_AF-A0A2W7A7Y4-F1
#
_entry.id   AF-A0A2W7A7Y4-F1
#
_cell.length_a   1.000
_cell.length_b   1.000
_cell.length_c   1.000
_cell.angle_alpha   90.00
_cell.angle_beta   90.00
_cell.angle_gamma   90.00
#
_symmetry.space_group_name_H-M   'P 1'
#
loop_
_entity.id
_entity.type
_entity.pdbx_description
1 polymer ?
#
loop_
_entity_poly.entity_id
_entity_poly.type
_entity_poly.pdbx_seq_one_letter_code
_entity_poly.pdbx_strand_id
1 'polypeptide(L)' 'MTAINIDRLTLKLSGLSQDQGQQLVRLIAEGLASHEISSHSARDTPNLQLNITAQPNANVDWLANQIVSEVLRQLNSTLA' A
#
# COMPACT_ATOMS: atom_id res chain seq x y z
N MET A 1 14.20 -13.99 -5.03
CA MET A 1 12.91 -13.29 -5.09
C MET A 1 12.61 -12.78 -3.70
N THR A 2 12.58 -11.47 -3.51
CA THR A 2 12.29 -10.83 -2.24
C THR A 2 10.79 -10.71 -2.07
N ALA A 3 10.26 -11.27 -0.99
CA ALA A 3 8.84 -11.21 -0.68
C ALA A 3 8.59 -10.12 0.36
N ILE A 4 7.65 -9.23 0.07
CA ILE A 4 7.12 -8.28 1.06
C ILE A 4 6.19 -9.07 1.97
N ASN A 5 6.48 -9.11 3.27
CA ASN A 5 5.56 -9.63 4.27
C ASN A 5 4.85 -8.46 4.95
N ILE A 6 3.54 -8.36 4.74
CA ILE A 6 2.69 -7.35 5.38
C ILE A 6 2.00 -8.03 6.55
N ASP A 7 2.52 -7.81 7.76
CA ASP A 7 1.91 -8.35 8.99
C ASP A 7 0.53 -7.72 9.26
N ARG A 8 0.41 -6.40 9.03
CA ARG A 8 -0.85 -5.67 9.25
C ARG A 8 -1.01 -4.48 8.31
N LEU A 9 -2.15 -4.44 7.63
CA LEU A 9 -2.62 -3.25 6.90
C LEU A 9 -3.92 -2.76 7.54
N THR A 10 -3.92 -1.53 8.07
CA THR A 10 -5.12 -0.90 8.63
C THR A 10 -5.50 0.32 7.80
N LEU A 11 -6.67 0.26 7.17
CA LEU A 11 -7.21 1.34 6.36
C LEU A 11 -8.43 1.93 7.05
N LYS A 12 -8.44 3.26 7.25
CA LYS A 12 -9.60 4.00 7.75
C LYS A 12 -10.22 4.75 6.59
N LEU A 13 -11.23 4.15 5.97
CA LEU A 13 -11.82 4.66 4.73
C LEU A 13 -13.27 5.05 4.99
N SER A 14 -13.57 6.32 4.78
CA SER A 14 -14.92 6.86 4.86
C SER A 14 -15.53 6.89 3.47
N GLY A 15 -16.79 6.47 3.33
CA GLY A 15 -17.51 6.55 2.05
C GLY A 15 -17.26 5.42 1.06
N LEU A 16 -16.58 4.34 1.47
CA LEU A 16 -16.49 3.09 0.71
C LEU A 16 -17.44 2.04 1.28
N SER A 17 -18.06 1.25 0.40
CA SER A 17 -18.75 0.03 0.80
C SER A 17 -17.75 -1.06 1.22
N GLN A 18 -18.25 -2.09 1.88
CA GLN A 18 -17.43 -3.26 2.24
C GLN A 18 -16.81 -3.92 1.00
N ASP A 19 -17.57 -4.09 -0.08
CA ASP A 19 -17.09 -4.68 -1.33
C ASP A 19 -15.97 -3.84 -1.96
N GLN A 20 -16.14 -2.51 -1.97
CA GLN A 20 -15.11 -1.58 -2.44
C GLN A 20 -13.84 -1.64 -1.57
N GLY A 21 -14.00 -1.79 -0.26
CA GLY A 21 -12.89 -1.98 0.66
C GLY A 21 -12.13 -3.30 0.40
N GLN A 22 -12.84 -4.40 0.17
CA GLN A 22 -12.23 -5.68 -0.19
C GLN A 22 -11.52 -5.64 -1.54
N GLN A 23 -12.13 -5.00 -2.54
CA GLN A 23 -11.51 -4.77 -3.85
C GLN A 23 -10.22 -3.96 -3.70
N LEU A 24 -10.25 -2.89 -2.90
CA LEU A 24 -9.09 -2.04 -2.66
C LEU A 24 -7.93 -2.83 -2.06
N VAL A 25 -8.20 -3.65 -1.02
CA VAL A 25 -7.16 -4.47 -0.38
C VAL A 25 -6.54 -5.44 -1.38
N ARG A 26 -7.35 -6.06 -2.25
CA ARG A 26 -6.86 -6.96 -3.29
C ARG A 26 -5.94 -6.24 -4.28
N LEU A 27 -6.37 -5.08 -4.78
CA LEU A 27 -5.58 -4.28 -5.73
C LEU A 27 -4.25 -3.80 -5.12
N ILE A 28 -4.25 -3.42 -3.85
CA ILE A 28 -3.02 -3.06 -3.14
C ILE A 28 -2.08 -4.26 -3.05
N ALA A 29 -2.60 -5.43 -2.66
CA ALA A 29 -1.78 -6.64 -2.54
C ALA A 29 -1.18 -7.07 -3.89
N GLU A 30 -1.97 -7.04 -4.97
CA GLU A 30 -1.51 -7.34 -6.33
C GLU A 30 -0.47 -6.31 -6.81
N GLY A 31 -0.71 -5.02 -6.57
CA GLY A 31 0.21 -3.95 -6.94
C GLY A 31 1.55 -4.05 -6.23
N LEU A 32 1.56 -4.36 -4.93
CA LEU A 32 2.78 -4.56 -4.15
C LEU A 32 3.52 -5.84 -4.54
N ALA A 33 2.80 -6.94 -4.79
CA ALA A 33 3.40 -8.21 -5.23
C ALA A 33 4.06 -8.09 -6.62
N SER A 34 3.58 -7.18 -7.46
CA SER A 34 4.11 -6.95 -8.81
C SER A 34 5.40 -6.14 -8.82
N HIS A 35 5.79 -5.50 -7.70
CA HIS A 35 6.99 -4.69 -7.62
C HIS A 35 8.13 -5.43 -6.94
N GLU A 36 9.29 -5.45 -7.59
CA GLU A 36 10.52 -5.93 -6.97
C GLU A 36 11.03 -4.88 -5.98
N ILE A 37 10.97 -5.19 -4.68
CA ILE A 37 11.58 -4.36 -3.64
C ILE A 37 12.98 -4.88 -3.36
N SER A 38 13.96 -3.99 -3.52
CA SER A 38 15.35 -4.24 -3.14
C SER A 38 15.40 -4.51 -1.64
N SER A 39 15.68 -5.76 -1.24
CA SER A 39 15.90 -6.08 0.16
C SER A 39 17.21 -5.47 0.62
N HIS A 40 17.15 -4.31 1.24
CA HIS A 40 18.10 -4.03 2.30
C HIS A 40 17.56 -4.72 3.55
N SER A 41 18.44 -5.45 4.24
CA SER A 41 18.12 -6.16 5.47
C SER A 41 17.69 -5.18 6.55
N ALA A 42 16.45 -4.71 6.48
CA ALA A 42 15.83 -3.97 7.56
C ALA A 42 15.77 -4.93 8.75
N ARG A 43 16.58 -4.67 9.77
CA ARG A 43 16.54 -5.43 11.03
C ARG A 43 15.18 -5.31 11.72
N ASP A 44 14.42 -4.27 11.37
CA ASP A 44 13.12 -3.95 11.92
C ASP A 44 12.06 -3.87 10.80
N THR A 45 10.85 -4.35 11.08
CA THR A 45 9.68 -4.16 10.22
C THR A 45 9.30 -2.67 10.20
N PRO A 46 9.43 -1.97 9.06
CA PRO A 46 9.14 -0.54 9.01
C PRO A 46 7.64 -0.30 9.23
N ASN A 47 7.32 0.58 10.18
CA ASN A 47 5.95 1.04 10.36
C ASN A 47 5.68 2.21 9.41
N LEU A 48 4.88 1.97 8.38
CA LEU A 48 4.54 2.96 7.36
C LEU A 48 3.21 3.62 7.69
N GLN A 49 3.21 4.94 7.83
CA GLN A 49 1.99 5.72 8.00
C GLN A 49 1.69 6.50 6.72
N LEU A 50 0.54 6.18 6.12
CA LEU A 50 0.08 6.78 4.88
C LEU A 50 -1.09 7.71 5.20
N ASN A 51 -1.04 8.95 4.70
CA ASN A 51 -2.18 9.87 4.73
C ASN A 51 -2.54 10.25 3.30
N ILE A 52 -3.58 9.61 2.76
CA ILE A 52 -4.01 9.78 1.38
C ILE A 52 -5.40 10.40 1.38
N THR A 53 -5.49 11.61 0.87
CA THR A 53 -6.77 12.29 0.64
C THR A 53 -7.31 11.86 -0.71
N ALA A 54 -8.42 11.14 -0.71
CA ALA A 54 -9.11 10.77 -1.94
C ALA A 54 -9.61 12.04 -2.65
N GLN A 55 -9.40 12.11 -3.97
CA GLN A 55 -9.97 13.17 -4.78
C GLN A 55 -11.49 12.95 -4.96
N PRO A 56 -12.29 14.01 -5.14
CA PRO A 56 -13.70 13.87 -5.48
C PRO A 56 -13.83 13.04 -6.77
N ASN A 57 -14.65 11.99 -6.75
CA ASN A 57 -14.82 11.01 -7.83
C ASN A 57 -13.63 10.08 -8.12
N ALA A 58 -12.62 10.03 -7.24
CA ALA A 58 -11.60 9.01 -7.34
C ALA A 58 -12.22 7.62 -7.23
N ASN A 59 -11.94 6.75 -8.20
CA ASN A 59 -12.34 5.36 -8.14
C ASN A 59 -11.38 4.54 -7.27
N VAL A 60 -11.79 3.32 -6.96
CA VAL A 60 -11.02 2.40 -6.10
C VAL A 60 -9.64 2.09 -6.71
N ASP A 61 -9.56 1.97 -8.03
CA ASP A 61 -8.30 1.70 -8.75
C ASP A 61 -7.28 2.84 -8.59
N TRP A 62 -7.74 4.09 -8.70
CA TRP A 62 -6.89 5.25 -8.45
C TRP A 62 -6.36 5.25 -7.03
N LEU A 63 -7.22 4.97 -6.05
CA LEU A 63 -6.83 4.94 -4.64
C LEU A 63 -5.81 3.81 -4.38
N ALA A 64 -6.01 2.63 -4.97
CA ALA A 64 -5.07 1.51 -4.88
C ALA A 64 -3.69 1.91 -5.41
N ASN A 65 -3.64 2.50 -6.61
CA ASN A 65 -2.39 2.92 -7.24
C ASN A 65 -1.65 3.99 -6.42
N GLN A 66 -2.39 4.92 -5.80
CA GLN A 66 -1.80 5.91 -4.90
C GLN A 66 -1.21 5.27 -3.64
N ILE A 67 -1.94 4.34 -3.01
CA ILE A 67 -1.47 3.62 -1.83
C ILE A 67 -0.19 2.83 -2.16
N VAL A 68 -0.20 2.06 -3.25
CA VAL A 68 0.97 1.28 -3.69
C VAL A 68 2.18 2.18 -3.93
N SER A 69 1.99 3.28 -4.67
CA SER A 69 3.07 4.21 -5.00
C SER A 69 3.69 4.84 -3.75
N GLU A 70 2.86 5.25 -2.79
CA GLU A 70 3.33 5.86 -1.55
C GLU A 70 4.03 4.84 -0.62
N VAL A 71 3.52 3.61 -0.53
CA VAL A 71 4.19 2.51 0.19
C VAL A 71 5.58 2.27 -0.39
N LEU A 72 5.70 2.13 -1.70
CA LEU A 72 6.99 1.90 -2.36
C LEU A 72 7.95 3.07 -2.17
N ARG A 73 7.45 4.30 -2.24
CA ARG A 73 8.24 5.51 -1.98
C ARG A 73 8.81 5.51 -0.56
N GLN A 74 7.98 5.22 0.45
CA GLN A 74 8.43 5.20 1.83
C GLN A 74 9.37 4.03 2.13
N LEU A 75 9.12 2.85 1.55
CA LEU A 75 10.03 1.71 1.65
C LEU A 75 11.39 2.05 1.06
N ASN A 76 11.45 2.61 -0.14
CA ASN A 76 12.71 3.00 -0.77
C ASN A 76 13.44 4.11 0.02
N SER A 77 12.70 5.02 0.66
CA SER A 77 13.30 6.06 1.52
C SER A 77 13.80 5.53 2.87
N THR A 78 13.23 4.44 3.36
CA THR A 78 13.61 3.83 4.66
C THR A 78 14.73 2.80 4.50
N LEU A 79 14.89 2.26 3.29
CA LEU A 79 15.91 1.26 2.94
C LEU A 79 17.18 1.87 2.31
N ALA A 80 17.20 3.18 2.04
CA ALA A 80 18.36 3.94 1.57
C ALA A 80 19.20 4.47 2.74
#